data_AF-A0A1E3PLY1-F1
#
_entry.id   AF-A0A1E3PLY1-F1
#
_cell.length_a   1.000
_cell.length_b   1.000
_cell.length_c   1.000
_cell.angle_alpha   90.00
_cell.angle_beta   90.00
_cell.angle_gamma   90.00
#
_symmetry.space_group_name_H-M   'P 1'
#
loop_
_entity.id
_entity.type
_entity.pdbx_description
1 polymer ?
#
loop_
_entity_poly.entity_id
_entity_poly.type
_entity_poly.pdbx_seq_one_letter_code
_entity_poly.pdbx_strand_id
1 'polypeptide(L)'
;MDTPNIEDLYHPIQKYVNSTSLELLLIETVPLAMRVTEDLSRQMSTDEDQDDSEDGSATTTTAKVTEKSCKHTREELIQTYQQQINLLAGPHADDVYARIESYGYRVGRGLGEILTQDRRGQFADPLDIVKFICKDLWPTVYNKSIDNLKTNHRGTYVLVDTNFGPCKRMSTSRDGANKLLDRATPFLWFPVGLIRGCLEALGMGAQVTFETTELPTVSFHIQSQNK
;
A
#
# COMPACT_ATOMS: atom_id res chain seq x y z
N MET A 1 -2.54 14.20 -50.98
CA MET A 1 -2.52 12.88 -50.33
C MET A 1 -1.73 13.07 -49.06
N ASP A 2 -2.43 13.52 -48.02
CA ASP A 2 -1.83 13.74 -46.71
C ASP A 2 -1.56 12.38 -46.10
N THR A 3 -0.28 12.07 -45.91
CA THR A 3 0.15 10.88 -45.17
C THR A 3 -0.35 11.03 -43.73
N PRO A 4 -1.10 10.07 -43.17
CA PRO A 4 -1.51 10.14 -41.78
C PRO A 4 -0.25 10.15 -40.90
N ASN A 5 -0.20 11.11 -39.97
CA ASN A 5 0.92 11.30 -39.05
C ASN A 5 1.04 10.04 -38.18
N ILE A 6 2.20 9.37 -38.25
CA ILE A 6 2.47 8.12 -37.50
C ILE A 6 2.58 8.41 -35.98
N GLU A 7 2.75 9.67 -35.58
CA GLU A 7 2.79 10.09 -34.18
C GLU A 7 1.44 9.97 -33.45
N ASP A 8 0.30 9.97 -34.17
CA ASP A 8 -1.02 9.82 -33.54
C ASP A 8 -1.36 8.36 -33.15
N LEU A 9 -0.53 7.39 -33.53
CA LEU A 9 -0.76 5.96 -33.28
C LEU A 9 -0.21 5.47 -31.92
N TYR A 10 0.45 6.34 -31.16
CA TYR A 10 1.06 5.98 -29.87
C TYR A 10 0.44 6.73 -28.69
N HIS A 11 -0.88 6.91 -28.70
CA HIS A 11 -1.59 7.21 -27.46
C HIS A 11 -1.89 5.88 -26.73
N PRO A 12 -1.21 5.58 -25.59
CA PRO A 12 -1.65 4.46 -24.76
C PRO A 12 -3.11 4.72 -24.39
N ILE A 13 -4.00 3.81 -24.78
CA ILE A 13 -5.43 3.88 -24.45
C ILE A 13 -5.53 4.04 -22.94
N GLN A 14 -5.92 5.23 -22.49
CA GLN A 14 -6.08 5.52 -21.08
C GLN A 14 -7.26 4.71 -20.56
N LYS A 15 -6.96 3.69 -19.76
CA LYS A 15 -7.98 2.84 -19.15
C LYS A 15 -8.44 3.50 -17.85
N TYR A 16 -9.74 3.77 -17.76
CA TYR A 16 -10.35 4.32 -16.57
C TYR A 16 -10.95 3.21 -15.72
N VAL A 17 -10.79 3.31 -14.40
CA VAL A 17 -11.40 2.42 -13.41
C VAL A 17 -12.26 3.28 -12.48
N ASN A 18 -13.37 2.71 -11.98
CA ASN A 18 -14.21 3.39 -11.01
C ASN A 18 -13.42 3.64 -9.70
N SER A 19 -13.43 4.88 -9.22
CA SER A 19 -12.70 5.26 -7.99
C SER A 19 -13.15 4.45 -6.77
N THR A 20 -14.45 4.16 -6.67
CA THR A 20 -15.04 3.36 -5.58
C THR A 20 -14.51 1.93 -5.59
N SER A 21 -14.30 1.35 -6.78
CA SER A 21 -13.74 -0.01 -6.90
C SER A 21 -12.30 -0.07 -6.37
N LEU A 22 -11.50 0.96 -6.66
CA LEU A 22 -10.14 1.07 -6.12
C LEU A 22 -10.16 1.28 -4.60
N GLU A 23 -11.02 2.17 -4.09
CA GLU A 23 -11.16 2.41 -2.65
C GLU A 23 -11.55 1.14 -1.88
N LEU A 24 -12.52 0.37 -2.38
CA LEU A 24 -12.93 -0.89 -1.78
C LEU A 24 -11.81 -1.93 -1.82
N LEU A 25 -11.07 -2.00 -2.92
CA LEU A 25 -9.90 -2.87 -3.01
C LEU A 25 -8.85 -2.49 -1.97
N LEU A 26 -8.55 -1.19 -1.81
CA LEU A 26 -7.60 -0.71 -0.80
C LEU A 26 -8.07 -1.02 0.62
N ILE A 27 -9.37 -0.91 0.90
CA ILE A 27 -9.94 -1.28 2.21
C ILE A 27 -9.78 -2.77 2.47
N GLU A 28 -9.96 -3.61 1.45
CA GLU A 28 -9.83 -5.07 1.57
C GLU A 28 -8.37 -5.57 1.61
N THR A 29 -7.38 -4.72 1.32
CA THR A 29 -5.96 -5.12 1.42
C THR A 29 -5.57 -5.54 2.83
N VAL A 30 -6.06 -4.84 3.85
CA VAL A 30 -5.77 -5.13 5.26
C VAL A 30 -6.35 -6.49 5.68
N PRO A 31 -7.67 -6.75 5.60
CA PRO A 31 -8.22 -8.05 5.98
C PRO A 31 -7.73 -9.20 5.09
N LEU A 32 -7.33 -8.93 3.84
CA LEU A 32 -6.64 -9.92 3.00
C LEU A 32 -5.24 -10.25 3.55
N ALA A 33 -4.41 -9.24 3.85
CA ALA A 33 -3.07 -9.45 4.37
C ALA A 33 -3.07 -10.23 5.69
N MET A 34 -4.06 -9.97 6.54
CA MET A 34 -4.23 -10.67 7.82
C MET A 34 -4.56 -12.15 7.61
N ARG A 35 -5.53 -12.46 6.73
CA ARG A 35 -5.88 -13.85 6.39
C ARG A 35 -4.70 -14.61 5.82
N VAL A 36 -3.98 -14.00 4.88
CA VAL A 36 -2.81 -14.61 4.25
C VAL A 36 -1.70 -14.87 5.27
N THR A 37 -1.49 -13.96 6.22
CA THR A 37 -0.47 -14.12 7.28
C THR A 37 -0.84 -15.25 8.24
N GLU A 38 -2.13 -15.39 8.57
CA GLU A 38 -2.64 -16.50 9.37
C GLU A 38 -2.54 -17.86 8.64
N ASP A 39 -2.82 -17.91 7.34
CA ASP A 39 -2.67 -19.13 6.55
C ASP A 39 -1.20 -19.57 6.47
N LEU A 40 -0.28 -18.61 6.35
CA LEU A 40 1.16 -18.88 6.36
C LEU A 40 1.66 -19.34 7.73
N SER A 41 1.20 -18.73 8.82
CA SER A 41 1.60 -19.17 10.16
C SER A 41 1.11 -20.59 10.47
N ARG A 42 -0.07 -20.96 9.97
CA ARG A 42 -0.59 -22.34 10.03
C ARG A 42 0.23 -23.33 9.21
N GLN A 43 0.67 -22.94 8.02
CA GLN A 43 1.54 -23.79 7.19
C GLN A 43 2.88 -24.04 7.89
N MET A 44 3.51 -22.99 8.44
CA MET A 44 4.78 -23.13 9.17
C MET A 44 4.66 -24.05 10.39
N SER A 45 3.57 -24.00 11.15
CA SER A 45 3.36 -24.94 12.26
C SER A 45 3.13 -26.40 11.82
N THR A 46 2.72 -26.63 10.57
CA THR A 46 2.49 -27.99 10.06
C THR A 46 3.79 -28.61 9.53
N ASP A 47 4.69 -27.77 8.99
CA ASP A 47 6.00 -28.20 8.49
C ASP A 47 6.97 -28.52 9.65
N GLU A 48 6.84 -27.90 10.82
CA GLU A 48 7.65 -28.22 12.02
C GLU A 48 7.32 -29.60 12.65
N ASP A 49 6.13 -30.16 12.38
CA ASP A 49 5.74 -31.51 12.80
C ASP A 49 6.13 -32.59 11.76
N GLN A 50 6.75 -32.20 10.64
CA GLN A 50 7.00 -33.06 9.49
C GLN A 50 8.46 -33.10 9.04
N ASP A 51 9.42 -32.99 9.98
CA ASP A 51 10.84 -33.27 9.74
C ASP A 51 11.21 -34.68 10.24
N ASP A 52 10.64 -35.68 9.58
CA ASP A 52 11.12 -37.07 9.57
C ASP A 52 10.62 -37.73 8.27
N SER A 53 11.24 -37.37 7.14
CA SER A 53 11.51 -38.21 5.95
C SER A 53 11.69 -37.37 4.68
N GLU A 54 12.91 -37.36 4.15
CA GLU A 54 13.19 -36.97 2.76
C GLU A 54 12.45 -37.89 1.77
N ASP A 55 11.68 -37.31 0.83
CA ASP A 55 11.84 -37.65 -0.60
C ASP A 55 11.25 -36.55 -1.50
N GLY A 56 11.97 -36.25 -2.58
CA GLY A 56 11.66 -35.17 -3.49
C GLY A 56 10.50 -35.50 -4.45
N SER A 57 9.57 -34.55 -4.62
CA SER A 57 8.82 -34.43 -5.88
C SER A 57 8.22 -33.05 -6.05
N ALA A 58 8.77 -32.30 -7.00
CA ALA A 58 8.20 -31.04 -7.48
C ALA A 58 6.76 -31.26 -7.98
N THR A 59 5.77 -30.74 -7.25
CA THR A 59 4.38 -30.70 -7.70
C THR A 59 3.81 -29.29 -7.54
N THR A 60 3.73 -28.61 -8.69
CA THR A 60 2.92 -27.42 -8.92
C THR A 60 1.49 -27.66 -8.41
N THR A 61 1.17 -27.14 -7.23
CA THR A 61 -0.19 -27.24 -6.69
C THR A 61 -0.94 -25.94 -7.01
N THR A 62 -1.73 -26.01 -8.08
CA THR A 62 -2.79 -25.05 -8.37
C THR A 62 -3.71 -24.91 -7.15
N ALA A 63 -3.71 -23.73 -6.53
CA ALA A 63 -4.60 -23.40 -5.42
C ALA A 63 -6.06 -23.53 -5.91
N LYS A 64 -6.73 -24.60 -5.46
CA LYS A 64 -8.18 -24.75 -5.60
C LYS A 64 -8.84 -23.68 -4.73
N VAL A 65 -9.28 -22.59 -5.36
CA VAL A 65 -10.21 -21.65 -4.75
C VAL A 65 -11.54 -22.38 -4.61
N THR A 66 -11.76 -23.04 -3.47
CA THR A 66 -13.10 -23.46 -3.06
C THR A 66 -13.85 -22.20 -2.63
N GLU A 67 -14.71 -21.70 -3.52
CA GLU A 67 -15.70 -20.68 -3.22
C GLU A 67 -16.63 -21.17 -2.11
N LYS A 68 -16.32 -20.81 -0.85
CA LYS A 68 -17.30 -20.91 0.23
C LYS A 68 -18.32 -19.78 0.06
N SER A 69 -19.50 -20.15 -0.43
CA SER A 69 -20.68 -19.29 -0.55
C SER A 69 -20.95 -18.51 0.75
N CYS A 70 -20.93 -17.18 0.66
CA CYS A 70 -21.01 -16.28 1.81
C CYS A 70 -22.47 -16.12 2.29
N LYS A 71 -22.86 -16.93 3.27
CA LYS A 71 -23.93 -16.58 4.22
C LYS A 71 -23.28 -16.33 5.57
N HIS A 72 -22.68 -15.16 5.75
CA HIS A 72 -22.12 -14.81 7.07
C HIS A 72 -23.25 -14.34 7.99
N THR A 73 -23.42 -15.04 9.10
CA THR A 73 -24.28 -14.59 10.20
C THR A 73 -23.61 -13.37 10.85
N ARG A 74 -24.41 -12.44 11.39
CA ARG A 74 -23.88 -11.23 12.09
C ARG A 74 -22.83 -11.57 13.15
N GLU A 75 -22.97 -12.73 13.79
CA GLU A 75 -22.07 -13.24 14.82
C GLU A 75 -20.71 -13.67 14.26
N GLU A 76 -20.68 -14.32 13.09
CA GLU A 76 -19.44 -14.73 12.43
C GLU A 76 -18.64 -13.53 11.94
N LEU A 77 -19.32 -12.46 11.50
CA LEU A 77 -18.67 -11.19 11.17
C LEU A 77 -18.00 -10.58 12.41
N ILE A 78 -18.71 -10.50 13.53
CA ILE A 78 -18.17 -9.96 14.79
C ILE A 78 -16.96 -10.78 15.25
N GLN A 79 -17.03 -12.11 15.18
CA GLN A 79 -15.91 -12.99 15.53
C GLN A 79 -14.70 -12.77 14.61
N THR A 80 -14.93 -12.66 13.30
CA THR A 80 -13.86 -12.38 12.33
C THR A 80 -13.19 -11.03 12.62
N TYR A 81 -13.97 -9.99 12.91
CA TYR A 81 -13.42 -8.68 13.29
C TYR A 81 -12.63 -8.73 14.60
N GLN A 82 -13.07 -9.50 15.59
CA GLN A 82 -12.35 -9.66 16.86
C GLN A 82 -11.03 -10.43 16.67
N GLN A 83 -11.04 -11.49 15.87
CA GLN A 83 -9.84 -12.25 15.52
C GLN A 83 -8.83 -11.37 14.77
N GLN A 84 -9.32 -10.52 13.87
CA GLN A 84 -8.50 -9.53 13.19
C GLN A 84 -7.86 -8.54 14.18
N ILE A 85 -8.64 -7.97 15.09
CA ILE A 85 -8.11 -7.05 16.12
C ILE A 85 -7.04 -7.73 16.98
N ASN A 86 -7.23 -9.00 17.35
CA ASN A 86 -6.24 -9.75 18.13
C ASN A 86 -4.94 -10.01 17.35
N LEU A 87 -5.03 -10.24 16.04
CA LEU A 87 -3.86 -10.41 15.17
C LEU A 87 -3.03 -9.12 15.07
N LEU A 88 -3.69 -7.97 14.94
CA LEU A 88 -3.04 -6.65 14.92
C LEU A 88 -2.50 -6.22 16.29
N ALA A 89 -3.01 -6.80 17.37
CA ALA A 89 -2.51 -6.59 18.74
C ALA A 89 -1.46 -7.64 19.18
N GLY A 90 -1.18 -8.63 18.32
CA GLY A 90 -0.28 -9.74 18.61
C GLY A 90 1.12 -9.59 17.98
N PRO A 91 2.02 -10.55 18.19
CA PRO A 91 3.38 -10.53 17.65
C PRO A 91 3.45 -10.59 16.11
N HIS A 92 2.37 -11.04 15.46
CA HIS A 92 2.27 -11.15 14.01
C HIS A 92 1.81 -9.86 13.32
N ALA A 93 1.59 -8.77 14.07
CA ALA A 93 1.19 -7.48 13.50
C ALA A 93 2.26 -6.94 12.54
N ASP A 94 3.54 -7.10 12.88
CA ASP A 94 4.66 -6.65 12.07
C ASP A 94 4.73 -7.38 10.72
N ASP A 95 4.42 -8.68 10.69
CA ASP A 95 4.35 -9.48 9.45
C ASP A 95 3.23 -8.98 8.53
N VAL A 96 2.08 -8.62 9.10
CA VAL A 96 0.96 -8.03 8.36
C VAL A 96 1.36 -6.67 7.80
N TYR A 97 1.99 -5.82 8.60
CA TYR A 97 2.45 -4.49 8.17
C TYR A 97 3.47 -4.58 7.04
N ALA A 98 4.49 -5.43 7.19
CA ALA A 98 5.50 -5.67 6.15
C ALA A 98 4.88 -6.18 4.84
N ARG A 99 3.83 -7.00 4.93
CA ARG A 99 3.11 -7.51 3.76
C ARG A 99 2.32 -6.43 3.04
N ILE A 100 1.58 -5.61 3.77
CA ILE A 100 0.84 -4.48 3.21
C ILE A 100 1.81 -3.50 2.55
N GLU A 101 2.92 -3.21 3.21
CA GLU A 101 3.98 -2.37 2.68
C GLU A 101 4.57 -2.95 1.38
N SER A 102 4.79 -4.26 1.30
CA SER A 102 5.28 -4.95 0.10
C SER A 102 4.31 -4.81 -1.09
N TYR A 103 3.00 -4.87 -0.87
CA TYR A 103 2.00 -4.61 -1.90
C TYR A 103 2.11 -3.18 -2.42
N GLY A 104 2.17 -2.20 -1.51
CA GLY A 104 2.39 -0.80 -1.86
C GLY A 104 3.68 -0.61 -2.65
N TYR A 105 4.78 -1.21 -2.19
CA TYR A 105 6.11 -1.12 -2.81
C TYR A 105 6.11 -1.60 -4.27
N ARG A 106 5.50 -2.76 -4.55
CA ARG A 106 5.41 -3.28 -5.92
C ARG A 106 4.61 -2.36 -6.84
N VAL A 107 3.48 -1.86 -6.35
CA VAL A 107 2.63 -0.92 -7.11
C VAL A 107 3.38 0.39 -7.36
N GLY A 108 4.02 0.93 -6.32
CA GLY A 108 4.79 2.16 -6.39
C GLY A 108 5.95 2.08 -7.36
N ARG A 109 6.67 0.94 -7.40
CA ARG A 109 7.77 0.73 -8.33
C ARG A 109 7.28 0.69 -9.79
N GLY A 110 6.20 -0.05 -10.04
CA GLY A 110 5.59 -0.11 -11.38
C GLY A 110 5.03 1.23 -11.84
N LEU A 111 4.33 1.96 -10.97
CA LEU A 111 3.84 3.30 -11.27
C LEU A 111 4.97 4.29 -11.52
N GLY A 112 6.04 4.22 -10.72
CA GLY A 112 7.26 5.01 -10.93
C GLY A 112 7.85 4.76 -12.32
N GLU A 113 7.99 3.51 -12.73
CA GLU A 113 8.53 3.16 -14.06
C GLU A 113 7.64 3.65 -15.22
N ILE A 114 6.31 3.51 -15.08
CA ILE A 114 5.33 3.87 -16.11
C ILE A 114 5.16 5.40 -16.23
N LEU A 115 4.95 6.09 -15.11
CA LEU A 115 4.67 7.53 -15.10
C LEU A 115 5.91 8.37 -15.46
N THR A 116 7.11 7.83 -15.25
CA THR A 116 8.36 8.54 -15.52
C THR A 116 8.91 8.24 -16.92
N GLN A 117 8.33 7.29 -17.65
CA GLN A 117 8.80 6.83 -18.95
C GLN A 117 8.99 7.99 -19.95
N ASP A 118 8.13 9.00 -19.90
CA ASP A 118 8.16 10.18 -20.79
C ASP A 118 9.04 11.33 -20.25
N ARG A 119 9.45 11.29 -18.98
CA ARG A 119 10.17 12.38 -18.28
C ARG A 119 11.50 11.99 -17.65
N ARG A 120 12.05 10.81 -17.97
CA ARG A 120 13.26 10.26 -17.32
C ARG A 120 14.46 11.21 -17.26
N GLY A 121 14.58 12.18 -18.17
CA GLY A 121 15.65 13.18 -18.20
C GLY A 121 15.49 14.38 -17.26
N GLN A 122 14.36 14.54 -16.56
CA GLN A 122 14.05 15.75 -15.77
C GLN A 122 14.32 15.61 -14.27
N PHE A 123 14.63 14.41 -13.77
CA PHE A 123 14.85 14.15 -12.34
C PHE A 123 16.32 14.30 -11.96
N ALA A 124 16.82 15.54 -11.90
CA ALA A 124 18.20 15.81 -11.50
C ALA A 124 18.35 16.02 -9.98
N ASP A 125 17.33 16.55 -9.33
CA ASP A 125 17.32 16.86 -7.89
C ASP A 125 16.34 15.93 -7.14
N PRO A 126 16.74 15.32 -6.00
CA PRO A 126 15.82 14.70 -5.03
C PRO A 126 14.52 15.46 -4.78
N LEU A 127 14.55 16.79 -4.79
CA LEU A 127 13.36 17.62 -4.61
C LEU A 127 12.34 17.46 -5.75
N ASP A 128 12.79 17.27 -6.98
CA ASP A 128 11.92 17.12 -8.14
C ASP A 128 11.24 15.75 -8.17
N ILE A 129 11.93 14.72 -7.69
CA ILE A 129 11.35 13.40 -7.42
C ILE A 129 10.20 13.49 -6.41
N VAL A 130 10.40 14.23 -5.31
CA VAL A 130 9.35 14.39 -4.29
C VAL A 130 8.17 15.23 -4.81
N LYS A 131 8.43 16.26 -5.63
CA LYS A 131 7.36 17.03 -6.29
C LYS A 131 6.53 16.16 -7.24
N PHE A 132 7.18 15.27 -7.98
CA PHE A 132 6.50 14.31 -8.85
C PHE A 132 5.58 13.38 -8.06
N ILE A 133 6.01 12.91 -6.88
CA ILE A 133 5.13 12.12 -6.01
C ILE A 133 3.88 12.92 -5.63
N CYS A 134 4.03 14.19 -5.24
CA CYS A 134 2.92 15.03 -4.83
C CYS A 134 1.94 15.39 -5.96
N LYS A 135 2.42 15.51 -7.21
CA LYS A 135 1.65 16.05 -8.34
C LYS A 135 1.19 15.00 -9.35
N ASP A 136 1.92 13.89 -9.48
CA ASP A 136 1.65 12.88 -10.50
C ASP A 136 1.27 11.54 -9.84
N LEU A 137 2.04 11.07 -8.85
CA LEU A 137 1.75 9.79 -8.18
C LEU A 137 0.48 9.86 -7.32
N TRP A 138 0.40 10.84 -6.41
CA TRP A 138 -0.70 10.94 -5.44
C TRP A 138 -2.07 11.11 -6.13
N PRO A 139 -2.22 12.00 -7.14
CA PRO A 139 -3.48 12.12 -7.87
C PRO A 139 -3.85 10.88 -8.67
N THR A 140 -2.86 10.12 -9.17
CA THR A 140 -3.12 8.88 -9.91
C THR A 140 -3.78 7.81 -9.03
N VAL A 141 -3.44 7.75 -7.73
CA VAL A 141 -3.96 6.72 -6.81
C VAL A 141 -5.17 7.22 -6.01
N TYR A 142 -5.12 8.43 -5.47
CA TYR A 142 -6.14 8.95 -4.56
C TYR A 142 -7.05 10.01 -5.16
N ASN A 143 -6.86 10.35 -6.45
CA ASN A 143 -7.60 11.41 -7.13
C ASN A 143 -7.56 12.75 -6.36
N LYS A 144 -6.45 12.98 -5.65
CA LYS A 144 -6.18 14.15 -4.81
C LYS A 144 -4.68 14.45 -4.88
N SER A 145 -4.29 15.72 -4.83
CA SER A 145 -2.90 16.13 -4.61
C SER A 145 -2.54 16.16 -3.13
N ILE A 146 -1.26 16.03 -2.80
CA ILE A 146 -0.77 16.30 -1.45
C ILE A 146 -1.01 17.78 -1.10
N ASP A 147 -1.49 18.06 0.11
CA ASP A 147 -1.85 19.41 0.53
C ASP A 147 -0.63 20.24 0.89
N ASN A 148 0.31 19.67 1.65
CA ASN A 148 1.53 20.38 2.05
C ASN A 148 2.77 19.51 1.87
N LEU A 149 3.80 20.08 1.28
CA LEU A 149 5.15 19.52 1.22
C LEU A 149 6.09 20.45 2.00
N LYS A 150 6.66 19.95 3.10
CA LYS A 150 7.73 20.61 3.84
C LYS A 150 9.04 19.92 3.54
N THR A 151 10.11 20.68 3.32
CA THR A 151 11.42 20.14 2.98
C THR A 151 12.49 20.78 3.84
N ASN A 152 13.42 19.98 4.35
CA ASN A 152 14.69 20.48 4.85
C ASN A 152 15.74 20.27 3.76
N HIS A 153 16.64 21.24 3.59
CA HIS A 153 17.82 21.16 2.71
C HIS A 153 18.83 20.06 3.13
N ARG A 154 18.47 19.22 4.11
CA ARG A 154 19.26 18.12 4.67
C ARG A 154 18.70 16.74 4.27
N GLY A 155 17.87 16.67 3.23
CA GLY A 155 17.32 15.40 2.73
C GLY A 155 16.15 14.84 3.54
N THR A 156 15.41 15.69 4.26
CA THR A 156 14.17 15.30 4.96
C THR A 156 12.98 15.99 4.31
N TYR A 157 11.97 15.23 3.94
CA TYR A 157 10.74 15.72 3.33
C TYR A 157 9.54 15.25 4.16
N VAL A 158 8.55 16.10 4.35
CA VAL A 158 7.33 15.80 5.08
C VAL A 158 6.15 16.14 4.20
N LEU A 159 5.40 15.12 3.81
CA LEU A 159 4.19 15.23 3.01
C LEU A 159 3.00 15.14 3.95
N VAL A 160 2.13 16.15 3.95
CA VAL A 160 0.93 16.16 4.81
C VAL A 160 -0.30 16.08 3.92
N ASP A 161 -1.13 15.08 4.18
CA ASP A 161 -2.46 14.94 3.63
C ASP A 161 -3.48 15.18 4.76
N THR A 162 -4.27 16.23 4.63
CA THR A 162 -5.28 16.64 5.62
C THR A 162 -6.57 15.82 5.56
N ASN A 163 -6.80 15.08 4.47
CA ASN A 163 -8.06 14.37 4.24
C ASN A 163 -7.79 13.03 3.56
N PHE A 164 -7.09 12.16 4.27
CA PHE A 164 -6.69 10.86 3.74
C PHE A 164 -7.92 9.96 3.54
N GLY A 165 -8.16 9.58 2.28
CA GLY A 165 -9.38 8.87 1.83
C GLY A 165 -9.74 7.63 2.65
N PRO A 166 -8.81 6.67 2.85
CA PRO A 166 -9.06 5.47 3.67
C PRO A 166 -9.46 5.77 5.12
N CYS A 167 -8.94 6.86 5.70
CA CYS A 167 -9.27 7.26 7.07
C CYS A 167 -10.54 8.09 7.19
N LYS A 168 -11.03 8.68 6.10
CA LYS A 168 -12.22 9.54 6.09
C LYS A 168 -13.50 8.83 6.51
N ARG A 169 -13.61 7.52 6.25
CA ARG A 169 -14.80 6.72 6.57
C ARG A 169 -14.68 5.94 7.88
N MET A 170 -13.53 6.04 8.57
CA MET A 170 -13.40 5.49 9.91
C MET A 170 -14.19 6.38 10.88
N SER A 171 -15.40 5.93 11.19
CA SER A 171 -16.24 6.60 12.18
C SER A 171 -15.54 6.58 13.53
N THR A 172 -15.48 7.74 14.19
CA THR A 172 -15.16 7.86 15.62
C THR A 172 -16.24 7.13 16.41
N SER A 173 -16.18 5.80 16.45
CA SER A 173 -16.93 5.08 17.49
C SER A 173 -16.41 5.57 18.82
N ARG A 174 -17.29 5.65 19.81
CA ARG A 174 -17.21 6.30 21.14
C ARG A 174 -16.02 5.89 22.04
N ASP A 175 -15.03 5.23 21.48
CA ASP A 175 -14.05 4.38 22.12
C ASP A 175 -12.62 4.99 21.97
N GLY A 176 -12.46 6.27 22.31
CA GLY A 176 -11.15 6.94 22.47
C GLY A 176 -10.30 7.14 21.20
N ALA A 177 -9.50 8.22 21.18
CA ALA A 177 -8.62 8.56 20.05
C ALA A 177 -7.55 7.47 19.77
N ASN A 178 -7.05 6.81 20.81
CA ASN A 178 -5.97 5.83 20.69
C ASN A 178 -6.40 4.55 19.94
N LYS A 179 -7.57 3.99 20.25
CA LYS A 179 -8.07 2.77 19.56
C LYS A 179 -8.40 3.05 18.09
N LEU A 180 -8.76 4.28 17.77
CA LEU A 180 -8.99 4.69 16.39
C LEU A 180 -7.67 4.72 15.61
N LEU A 181 -6.60 5.20 16.24
CA LEU A 181 -5.27 5.23 15.64
C LEU A 181 -4.74 3.82 15.40
N ASP A 182 -4.89 2.91 16.37
CA ASP A 182 -4.49 1.50 16.22
C ASP A 182 -5.18 0.82 15.04
N ARG A 183 -6.46 1.15 14.80
CA ARG A 183 -7.22 0.64 13.64
C ARG A 183 -6.82 1.29 12.33
N ALA A 184 -6.30 2.52 12.36
CA ALA A 184 -5.87 3.26 11.19
C ALA A 184 -4.48 2.83 10.70
N THR A 185 -3.59 2.47 11.63
CA THR A 185 -2.19 2.11 11.38
C THR A 185 -2.00 1.11 10.21
N PRO A 186 -2.76 -0.01 10.10
CA PRO A 186 -2.59 -0.94 8.99
C PRO A 186 -2.83 -0.31 7.61
N PHE A 187 -3.74 0.66 7.50
CA PHE A 187 -4.07 1.30 6.23
C PHE A 187 -3.00 2.31 5.78
N LEU A 188 -2.16 2.79 6.70
CA LEU A 188 -1.10 3.75 6.42
C LEU A 188 0.18 3.10 5.87
N TRP A 189 0.38 1.80 6.14
CA TRP A 189 1.51 1.04 5.62
C TRP A 189 1.47 0.87 4.09
N PHE A 190 0.29 0.86 3.48
CA PHE A 190 0.18 0.77 2.02
C PHE A 190 0.74 2.02 1.30
N PRO A 191 0.30 3.27 1.64
CA PRO A 191 0.91 4.48 1.10
C PRO A 191 2.41 4.59 1.36
N VAL A 192 2.90 4.14 2.52
CA VAL A 192 4.33 4.15 2.85
C VAL A 192 5.11 3.29 1.86
N GLY A 193 4.64 2.06 1.62
CA GLY A 193 5.20 1.19 0.60
C GLY A 193 5.12 1.79 -0.80
N LEU A 194 3.99 2.40 -1.16
CA LEU A 194 3.78 3.05 -2.45
C LEU A 194 4.81 4.15 -2.73
N ILE A 195 5.00 5.05 -1.76
CA ILE A 195 6.00 6.13 -1.86
C ILE A 195 7.40 5.51 -1.95
N ARG A 196 7.75 4.56 -1.07
CA ARG A 196 9.08 3.91 -1.07
C ARG A 196 9.39 3.22 -2.39
N GLY A 197 8.42 2.51 -2.97
CA GLY A 197 8.57 1.84 -4.27
C GLY A 197 8.81 2.82 -5.41
N CYS A 198 8.06 3.93 -5.42
CA CYS A 198 8.25 4.97 -6.44
C CYS A 198 9.61 5.66 -6.31
N LEU A 199 10.07 5.91 -5.09
CA LEU A 199 11.39 6.50 -4.82
C LEU A 199 12.53 5.61 -5.31
N GLU A 200 12.44 4.30 -5.05
CA GLU A 200 13.42 3.33 -5.51
C GLU A 200 13.45 3.22 -7.04
N ALA A 201 12.28 3.24 -7.70
CA ALA A 201 12.19 3.21 -9.16
C ALA A 201 12.86 4.43 -9.82
N LEU A 202 12.88 5.56 -9.12
CA LEU A 202 13.52 6.80 -9.53
C LEU A 202 15.00 6.88 -9.15
N GLY A 203 15.54 5.85 -8.49
CA GLY A 203 16.94 5.80 -8.06
C GLY A 203 17.24 6.60 -6.79
N MET A 204 16.22 7.01 -6.04
CA MET A 204 16.39 7.68 -4.75
C MET A 204 16.13 6.70 -3.60
N GLY A 205 17.20 6.19 -2.98
CA GLY A 205 17.11 5.36 -1.79
C GLY A 205 16.66 6.20 -0.58
N ALA A 206 15.44 5.98 -0.09
CA ALA A 206 14.88 6.72 1.03
C ALA A 206 14.12 5.81 2.00
N GLN A 207 14.16 6.15 3.28
CA GLN A 207 13.25 5.59 4.28
C GLN A 207 12.00 6.45 4.35
N VAL A 208 10.84 5.79 4.42
CA VAL A 208 9.55 6.45 4.56
C VAL A 208 8.92 5.96 5.86
N THR A 209 8.63 6.90 6.75
CA THR A 209 7.86 6.67 7.97
C THR A 209 6.61 7.53 7.93
N PHE A 210 5.66 7.25 8.81
CA PHE A 210 4.46 8.06 8.95
C PHE A 210 4.23 8.43 10.41
N GLU A 211 3.59 9.56 10.60
CA GLU A 211 3.12 10.02 11.90
C GLU A 211 1.66 10.45 11.74
N THR A 212 0.84 10.19 12.74
CA THR A 212 -0.56 10.56 12.74
C THR A 212 -0.95 10.96 14.16
N THR A 213 -1.23 12.24 14.35
CA THR A 213 -1.64 12.80 15.64
C THR A 213 -3.17 12.83 15.74
N GLU A 214 -3.84 13.26 14.68
CA GLU A 214 -5.31 13.41 14.62
C GLU A 214 -5.83 13.04 13.23
N LEU A 215 -6.70 12.03 13.16
CA LEU A 215 -7.41 11.71 11.93
C LEU A 215 -8.40 12.83 11.58
N PRO A 216 -8.55 13.21 10.29
CA PRO A 216 -8.08 12.50 9.09
C PRO A 216 -6.73 12.98 8.54
N THR A 217 -5.93 13.72 9.30
CA THR A 217 -4.65 14.27 8.85
C THR A 217 -3.51 13.26 9.08
N VAL A 218 -2.71 13.02 8.06
CA VAL A 218 -1.57 12.09 8.08
C VAL A 218 -0.33 12.81 7.55
N SER A 219 0.81 12.61 8.20
CA SER A 219 2.11 13.09 7.73
C SER A 219 3.04 11.92 7.39
N PHE A 220 3.58 11.92 6.17
CA PHE A 220 4.60 10.98 5.71
C PHE A 220 5.97 11.65 5.73
N HIS A 221 6.90 11.07 6.47
CA HIS A 221 8.27 11.55 6.63
C HIS A 221 9.18 10.72 5.73
N ILE A 222 9.86 11.38 4.80
CA ILE A 222 10.80 10.77 3.88
C ILE A 222 12.20 11.24 4.27
N GLN A 223 13.08 10.30 4.58
CA GLN A 223 14.48 10.54 4.87
C GLN A 223 15.32 9.94 3.74
N SER A 224 15.96 10.80 2.95
CA SER A 224 16.88 10.37 1.90
C SER A 224 18.15 9.79 2.52
N GLN A 225 18.55 8.60 2.09
CA GLN A 225 19.85 8.04 2.46
C GLN A 225 20.90 8.63 1.51
N ASN A 226 21.50 9.75 1.90
CA ASN A 226 22.66 10.28 1.17
C ASN A 226 23.78 9.24 1.21
N LYS A 227 24.21 8.77 0.04
CA LYS A 227 25.40 7.94 -0.14
C LYS A 227 26.56 8.81 -0.60
#